data_AF-A0A132CFU6-F1
#
_entry.id   AF-A0A132CFU6-F1
#
_cell.length_a   1.000
_cell.length_b   1.000
_cell.length_c   1.000
_cell.angle_alpha   90.00
_cell.angle_beta   90.00
_cell.angle_gamma   90.00
#
_symmetry.space_group_name_H-M   'P 1'
#
loop_
_entity.id
_entity.type
_entity.pdbx_description
1 polymer ?
#
loop_
_entity_poly.entity_id
_entity_poly.type
_entity_poly.pdbx_seq_one_letter_code
_entity_poly.pdbx_strand_id
1 'polypeptide(L)'
;MSADAILRALQMVNSLPYEVASTNANLDTGAYALTLPTAAPIIGTYSGSLPVVMGAVPTAAGQYTIEADAANGATQQQPVNISTGSVSNVNFGF
;
A
#
# COMPACT_ATOMS: atom_id res chain seq x y z
N MET A 1 -20.67 16.26 0.88
CA MET A 1 -19.29 16.63 1.24
C MET A 1 -18.39 15.70 0.45
N SER A 2 -17.51 16.27 -0.37
CA SER A 2 -16.64 15.54 -1.28
C SER A 2 -15.50 14.92 -0.49
N ALA A 3 -15.31 13.60 -0.58
CA ALA A 3 -14.13 12.92 -0.05
C ALA A 3 -13.02 13.02 -1.10
N ASP A 4 -12.40 14.18 -1.18
CA ASP A 4 -11.21 14.40 -2.00
C ASP A 4 -10.01 13.77 -1.29
N ALA A 5 -9.75 12.49 -1.55
CA ALA A 5 -8.57 11.80 -1.03
C ALA A 5 -7.87 10.95 -2.08
N ILE A 6 -6.54 10.96 -2.05
CA ILE A 6 -5.69 10.04 -2.79
C ILE A 6 -5.27 8.94 -1.82
N LEU A 7 -5.46 7.69 -2.21
CA LEU A 7 -5.04 6.53 -1.44
C LEU A 7 -3.84 5.86 -2.08
N ARG A 8 -2.89 5.45 -1.25
CA ARG A 8 -1.67 4.76 -1.65
C ARG A 8 -1.46 3.53 -0.77
N ALA A 9 -1.15 2.40 -1.38
CA ALA A 9 -0.77 1.18 -0.68
C ALA A 9 0.75 1.10 -0.60
N LEU A 10 1.28 1.19 0.62
CA LEU A 10 2.69 1.11 0.93
C LEU A 10 3.03 -0.29 1.46
N GLN A 11 3.95 -0.99 0.81
CA GLN A 11 4.50 -2.25 1.30
C GLN A 11 5.86 -2.00 1.93
N MET A 12 6.03 -2.42 3.18
CA MET A 12 7.31 -2.28 3.88
C MET A 12 8.21 -3.46 3.52
N VAL A 13 9.35 -3.16 2.91
CA VAL A 13 10.37 -4.14 2.55
C VAL A 13 11.72 -3.69 3.13
N ASN A 14 12.31 -4.50 4.00
CA ASN A 14 13.54 -4.14 4.75
C ASN A 14 13.46 -2.75 5.41
N SER A 15 12.32 -2.46 6.04
CA SER A 15 12.03 -1.17 6.70
C SER A 15 11.94 0.05 5.77
N LEU A 16 11.88 -0.16 4.45
CA LEU A 16 11.65 0.89 3.46
C LEU A 16 10.24 0.78 2.89
N PRO A 17 9.47 1.88 2.80
CA PRO A 17 8.16 1.88 2.18
C PRO A 17 8.28 1.90 0.65
N TYR A 18 7.57 1.00 -0.01
CA TYR A 18 7.41 0.98 -1.45
C TYR A 18 5.93 1.17 -1.81
N GLU A 19 5.62 2.15 -2.64
CA GLU A 19 4.28 2.29 -3.19
C GLU A 19 4.03 1.17 -4.21
N VAL A 20 2.99 0.37 -3.97
CA VAL A 20 2.61 -0.76 -4.82
C VAL A 20 1.44 -0.39 -5.74
N ALA A 21 0.52 0.43 -5.25
CA ALA A 21 -0.60 0.94 -6.02
C ALA A 21 -1.18 2.21 -5.40
N SER A 22 -1.91 2.97 -6.18
CA SER A 22 -2.64 4.15 -5.73
C SER A 22 -3.96 4.31 -6.49
N THR A 23 -4.92 4.99 -5.86
CA THR A 23 -6.22 5.30 -6.44
C THR A 23 -6.78 6.58 -5.83
N ASN A 24 -7.63 7.28 -6.56
CA ASN A 24 -8.47 8.31 -5.97
C ASN A 24 -9.68 7.67 -5.30
N ALA A 25 -10.19 8.32 -4.26
CA ALA A 25 -11.56 8.10 -3.80
C ALA A 25 -12.54 8.66 -4.84
N ASN A 26 -13.70 8.03 -4.95
CA ASN A 26 -14.80 8.52 -5.77
C ASN A 26 -15.32 9.84 -5.18
N LEU A 27 -15.41 10.88 -6.00
CA LEU A 27 -15.72 12.24 -5.56
C LEU A 27 -17.12 12.38 -4.90
N ASP A 28 -18.08 11.59 -5.36
CA ASP A 28 -19.47 11.65 -4.90
C ASP A 28 -19.70 10.80 -3.64
N THR A 29 -19.04 9.65 -3.55
CA THR A 29 -19.32 8.61 -2.53
C THR A 29 -18.20 8.40 -1.53
N GLY A 30 -16.98 8.85 -1.83
CA GLY A 30 -15.77 8.57 -1.07
C GLY A 30 -15.28 7.12 -1.13
N ALA A 31 -15.94 6.26 -1.89
CA ALA A 31 -15.54 4.87 -2.05
C ALA A 31 -14.23 4.75 -2.85
N TYR A 32 -13.42 3.76 -2.52
CA TYR A 32 -12.20 3.42 -3.24
C TYR A 32 -12.00 1.91 -3.27
N ALA A 33 -11.17 1.43 -4.20
CA ALA A 33 -10.78 0.02 -4.28
C ALA A 33 -9.35 -0.10 -4.79
N LEU A 34 -8.58 -1.01 -4.19
CA LEU A 34 -7.22 -1.35 -4.59
C LEU A 34 -7.14 -2.87 -4.78
N THR A 35 -6.48 -3.31 -5.85
CA THR A 35 -6.11 -4.72 -6.04
C THR A 35 -4.62 -4.84 -5.83
N LEU A 36 -4.21 -5.65 -4.86
CA LEU A 36 -2.82 -5.73 -4.41
C LEU A 36 -2.33 -7.19 -4.45
N PRO A 37 -1.06 -7.45 -4.77
CA PRO A 37 -0.47 -8.78 -4.69
C PRO A 37 -0.48 -9.37 -3.27
N THR A 38 -0.75 -10.66 -3.14
CA THR A 38 -0.59 -11.39 -1.86
C THR A 38 0.76 -12.12 -1.79
N ALA A 39 1.43 -12.31 -2.92
CA ALA A 39 2.73 -12.96 -2.97
C ALA A 39 3.83 -12.12 -2.32
N ALA A 40 4.89 -12.78 -1.85
CA ALA A 40 6.07 -12.12 -1.33
C ALA A 40 6.75 -11.29 -2.43
N PRO A 41 7.09 -10.01 -2.19
CA PRO A 41 7.89 -9.25 -3.15
C PRO A 41 9.30 -9.87 -3.26
N ILE A 42 9.89 -9.73 -4.45
CA ILE A 42 11.24 -10.20 -4.74
C ILE A 42 12.13 -8.97 -4.91
N ILE A 43 13.19 -8.89 -4.12
CA ILE A 43 14.14 -7.76 -4.15
C ILE A 43 15.56 -8.24 -4.38
N GLY A 44 16.39 -7.36 -4.91
CA GLY A 44 17.84 -7.53 -4.95
C GLY A 44 18.52 -6.26 -4.47
N THR A 45 19.47 -6.38 -3.55
CA THR A 45 20.25 -5.23 -3.07
C THR A 45 21.36 -4.93 -4.06
N TYR A 46 21.39 -3.70 -4.56
CA TYR A 46 22.46 -3.25 -5.44
C TYR A 46 23.80 -3.23 -4.69
N SER A 47 24.79 -3.97 -5.18
CA SER A 47 26.13 -4.10 -4.57
C SER A 47 27.28 -3.58 -5.45
N GLY A 48 26.98 -2.98 -6.61
CA GLY A 48 27.99 -2.49 -7.57
C GLY A 48 28.75 -3.59 -8.33
N SER A 49 28.41 -4.86 -8.12
CA SER A 49 28.97 -6.03 -8.80
C SER A 49 27.86 -6.97 -9.25
N LEU A 50 28.11 -7.74 -10.32
CA LEU A 50 27.19 -8.74 -10.84
C LEU A 50 27.64 -10.16 -10.44
N PRO A 51 26.69 -11.10 -10.23
CA PRO A 51 25.23 -10.91 -10.33
C PRO A 51 24.60 -10.33 -9.05
N VAL A 52 23.50 -9.58 -9.21
CA VAL A 52 22.64 -9.18 -8.07
C VAL A 52 21.78 -10.38 -7.68
N VAL A 53 21.93 -10.84 -6.44
CA VAL A 53 21.11 -11.94 -5.91
C VAL A 53 19.71 -11.42 -5.58
N MET A 54 18.70 -12.09 -6.14
CA MET A 54 17.28 -11.80 -5.89
C MET A 54 16.75 -12.73 -4.80
N GLY A 55 16.05 -12.18 -3.82
CA GLY A 55 15.44 -12.93 -2.72
C GLY A 55 14.01 -12.48 -2.45
N ALA A 56 13.13 -13.44 -2.16
CA ALA A 56 11.78 -13.14 -1.70
C ALA A 56 11.81 -12.57 -0.28
N VAL A 57 10.84 -11.72 0.05
CA VAL A 57 10.64 -11.16 1.40
C VAL A 57 9.29 -11.62 1.96
N PRO A 58 9.20 -12.84 2.52
CA PRO A 58 7.92 -13.43 2.92
C PRO A 58 7.17 -12.64 4.00
N THR A 59 7.89 -11.93 4.85
CA THR A 59 7.31 -11.11 5.92
C THR A 59 6.50 -9.92 5.42
N ALA A 60 6.70 -9.50 4.15
CA ALA A 60 5.96 -8.43 3.51
C ALA A 60 4.77 -8.93 2.68
N ALA A 61 4.63 -10.24 2.48
CA ALA A 61 3.60 -10.83 1.62
C ALA A 61 2.18 -10.45 2.09
N GLY A 62 1.42 -9.75 1.25
CA GLY A 62 0.06 -9.32 1.58
C GLY A 62 -0.04 -8.28 2.71
N GLN A 63 1.08 -7.73 3.17
CA GLN A 63 1.14 -6.74 4.25
C GLN A 63 1.28 -5.33 3.66
N TYR A 64 0.33 -4.45 3.97
CA TYR A 64 0.31 -3.09 3.45
C TYR A 64 -0.03 -2.08 4.55
N THR A 65 0.43 -0.86 4.38
CA THR A 65 -0.13 0.33 5.03
C THR A 65 -0.86 1.12 3.95
N ILE A 66 -2.16 1.32 4.12
CA ILE A 66 -2.91 2.22 3.25
C ILE A 66 -2.82 3.61 3.84
N GLU A 67 -2.24 4.52 3.10
CA GLU A 67 -2.19 5.94 3.39
C GLU A 67 -3.28 6.65 2.59
N ALA A 68 -4.04 7.52 3.24
CA ALA A 68 -5.02 8.39 2.61
C ALA A 68 -4.63 9.85 2.86
N ASP A 69 -4.42 10.57 1.77
CA ASP A 69 -4.08 11.99 1.75
C ASP A 69 -5.32 12.79 1.32
N ALA A 70 -5.94 13.50 2.26
CA ALA A 70 -7.12 14.33 2.00
C ALA A 70 -6.74 15.71 1.45
N ALA A 71 -7.61 16.31 0.64
CA ALA A 71 -7.38 17.62 0.03
C ALA A 71 -7.23 18.77 1.04
N ASN A 72 -7.69 18.58 2.27
CA ASN A 72 -7.46 19.53 3.38
C ASN A 72 -6.02 19.45 3.94
N GLY A 73 -5.17 18.57 3.41
CA GLY A 73 -3.80 18.35 3.85
C GLY A 73 -3.65 17.37 5.01
N ALA A 74 -4.74 16.75 5.48
CA ALA A 74 -4.67 15.70 6.48
C ALA A 74 -4.24 14.37 5.85
N THR A 75 -3.33 13.67 6.52
CA THR A 75 -2.92 12.31 6.15
C THR A 75 -3.31 11.35 7.26
N GLN A 76 -3.90 10.22 6.89
CA GLN A 76 -4.23 9.12 7.79
C GLN A 76 -3.66 7.81 7.23
N GLN A 77 -3.27 6.90 8.10
CA GLN A 77 -2.70 5.61 7.70
C GLN A 77 -3.41 4.47 8.43
N GLN A 78 -3.53 3.32 7.76
CA GLN A 78 -4.02 2.11 8.40
C GLN A 78 -3.35 0.85 7.87
N PRO A 79 -2.86 -0.06 8.74
CA PRO A 79 -2.30 -1.32 8.30
C PRO A 79 -3.42 -2.25 7.83
N VAL A 80 -3.16 -2.94 6.73
CA VAL A 80 -4.08 -3.87 6.08
C VAL A 80 -3.30 -5.14 5.77
N ASN A 81 -3.86 -6.28 6.19
CA ASN A 81 -3.36 -7.60 5.89
C ASN A 81 -4.36 -8.30 4.96
N ILE A 82 -3.93 -8.60 3.74
CA ILE A 82 -4.74 -9.33 2.73
C ILE A 82 -4.27 -10.78 2.51
N SER A 83 -3.35 -11.29 3.34
CA SER A 83 -2.78 -12.64 3.20
C SER A 83 -3.82 -13.76 3.28
N THR A 84 -4.98 -13.50 3.92
CA THR A 84 -6.06 -14.47 4.09
C THR A 84 -7.32 -14.13 3.28
N GLY A 85 -7.32 -13.03 2.51
CA GLY A 85 -8.45 -12.63 1.67
C GLY A 85 -8.60 -11.12 1.50
N SER A 86 -9.67 -10.71 0.82
CA SER A 86 -10.01 -9.31 0.61
C SER A 86 -10.40 -8.63 1.92
N VAL A 87 -9.90 -7.41 2.13
CA VAL A 87 -10.31 -6.54 3.23
C VAL A 87 -11.28 -5.49 2.69
N SER A 88 -12.34 -5.21 3.46
CA SER A 88 -13.37 -4.22 3.12
C SER A 88 -13.56 -3.26 4.29
N ASN A 89 -14.23 -2.13 4.01
CA ASN A 89 -14.60 -1.14 5.03
C ASN A 89 -13.41 -0.54 5.81
N VAL A 90 -12.26 -0.41 5.16
CA VAL A 90 -11.17 0.43 5.69
C VAL A 90 -11.62 1.88 5.53
N ASN A 91 -11.78 2.58 6.66
CA ASN A 91 -12.28 3.94 6.70
C ASN A 91 -11.23 4.85 7.34
N PHE A 92 -11.10 6.08 6.83
CA PHE A 92 -10.20 7.09 7.36
C PHE A 92 -11.02 8.21 8.00
N GLY A 93 -10.72 8.55 9.25
CA GLY A 93 -11.34 9.66 9.96
C GLY A 93 -10.64 10.95 9.61
N PHE A 94 -11.25 11.76 8.74
CA PHE A 94 -10.85 13.14 8.45
C PHE A 94 -11.82 14.14 9.08
#